data_AF-A0A8H7RVS4-F1
#
_entry.id   AF-A0A8H7RVS4-F1
#
_cell.length_a   1.000
_cell.length_b   1.000
_cell.length_c   1.000
_cell.angle_alpha   90.00
_cell.angle_beta   90.00
_cell.angle_gamma   90.00
#
_symmetry.space_group_name_H-M   'P 1'
#
loop_
_entity.id
_entity.type
_entity.pdbx_description
1 polymer ?
#
loop_
_entity_poly.entity_id
_entity_poly.type
_entity_poly.pdbx_seq_one_letter_code
_entity_poly.pdbx_strand_id
1 'polypeptide(L)'
;MSSKATQEYRTAFFTLISQLSTIEQKGKDFFDKIEKSPWIPYEPSVMQADYENLMTALKALETHAKACGLLSITGSSTEETDAATAQGRNLATRTQETTQAVDTFFQEKNRLLMNIRAAVNTTRHSS
;
A
#
# COMPACT_ATOMS: atom_id res chain seq x y z
N MET A 1 -2.27 23.15 20.77
CA MET A 1 -3.47 22.84 19.96
C MET A 1 -2.99 22.36 18.60
N SER A 2 -3.31 21.12 18.22
CA SER A 2 -3.00 20.59 16.88
C SER A 2 -3.87 21.31 15.84
N SER A 3 -3.30 21.73 14.71
CA SER A 3 -4.11 22.36 13.65
C SER A 3 -5.14 21.37 13.10
N LYS A 4 -6.28 21.88 12.59
CA LYS A 4 -7.32 21.07 11.93
C LYS A 4 -6.72 20.17 10.83
N ALA A 5 -5.81 20.72 10.04
CA ALA A 5 -5.06 19.96 9.03
C ALA A 5 -4.28 18.79 9.63
N THR A 6 -3.59 18.99 10.76
CA THR A 6 -2.83 17.91 11.43
C THR A 6 -3.75 16.79 11.94
N GLN A 7 -4.97 17.11 12.39
CA GLN A 7 -5.96 16.10 12.80
C GLN A 7 -6.52 15.31 11.61
N GLU A 8 -6.76 15.99 10.48
CA GLU A 8 -7.21 15.36 9.23
C GLU A 8 -6.14 14.41 8.68
N TYR A 9 -4.87 14.85 8.65
CA TYR A 9 -3.73 13.98 8.28
C TYR A 9 -3.59 12.76 9.19
N ARG A 10 -3.72 12.96 10.51
CA ARG A 10 -3.62 11.86 11.47
C ARG A 10 -4.73 10.83 11.27
N THR A 11 -5.96 11.29 11.01
CA THR A 11 -7.10 10.42 10.71
C THR A 11 -6.91 9.66 9.41
N ALA A 12 -6.44 10.34 8.35
CA ALA A 12 -6.11 9.72 7.08
C ALA A 12 -5.03 8.65 7.23
N PHE A 13 -3.99 8.94 8.02
CA PHE A 13 -2.90 8.01 8.30
C PHE A 13 -3.38 6.75 9.04
N PHE A 14 -4.20 6.90 10.09
CA PHE A 14 -4.80 5.75 10.78
C PHE A 14 -5.69 4.91 9.87
N THR A 15 -6.43 5.57 8.97
CA THR A 15 -7.28 4.86 7.99
C THR A 15 -6.44 4.03 7.04
N LEU A 16 -5.31 4.56 6.55
CA LEU A 16 -4.39 3.83 5.69
C LEU A 16 -3.72 2.66 6.41
N ILE A 17 -3.34 2.81 7.67
CA ILE A 17 -2.82 1.71 8.49
C ILE A 17 -3.86 0.60 8.60
N SER A 18 -5.11 0.94 8.92
CA SER A 18 -6.21 -0.03 9.03
C SER A 18 -6.45 -0.77 7.70
N GLN A 19 -6.41 -0.03 6.57
CA GLN A 19 -6.50 -0.61 5.24
C GLN A 19 -5.33 -1.56 4.95
N LEU A 20 -4.10 -1.20 5.32
CA LEU A 20 -2.94 -2.08 5.18
C LEU A 20 -3.11 -3.36 6.02
N SER A 21 -3.46 -3.26 7.30
CA SER A 21 -3.64 -4.44 8.15
C SER A 21 -4.72 -5.39 7.62
N THR A 22 -5.78 -4.84 7.00
CA THR A 22 -6.80 -5.64 6.32
C THR A 22 -6.23 -6.37 5.10
N ILE A 23 -5.38 -5.72 4.32
CA ILE A 23 -4.69 -6.32 3.17
C ILE A 23 -3.73 -7.41 3.63
N GLU A 24 -2.97 -7.18 4.71
CA GLU A 24 -2.06 -8.17 5.29
C GLU A 24 -2.81 -9.42 5.75
N GLN A 25 -3.94 -9.25 6.45
CA GLN A 25 -4.76 -10.39 6.87
C GLN A 25 -5.26 -11.18 5.65
N LYS A 26 -5.79 -10.50 4.63
CA LYS A 26 -6.22 -11.16 3.39
C LYS A 26 -5.07 -11.86 2.67
N GLY A 27 -3.88 -11.26 2.68
CA GLY A 27 -2.67 -11.85 2.11
C GLY A 27 -2.27 -13.12 2.84
N LYS A 28 -2.31 -13.09 4.18
CA LYS A 28 -2.08 -14.27 5.01
C LYS A 28 -3.07 -15.38 4.70
N ASP A 29 -4.37 -15.07 4.64
CA ASP A 29 -5.40 -16.05 4.33
C ASP A 29 -5.19 -16.66 2.93
N PHE A 30 -4.77 -15.84 1.95
CA PHE A 30 -4.43 -16.31 0.61
C PHE A 30 -3.24 -17.28 0.61
N PHE A 31 -2.15 -16.96 1.33
CA PHE A 31 -1.01 -17.85 1.46
C PHE A 31 -1.36 -19.14 2.20
N ASP A 32 -2.14 -19.06 3.28
CA ASP A 32 -2.62 -20.24 4.01
C ASP A 32 -3.44 -21.18 3.11
N LYS A 33 -4.26 -20.64 2.20
CA LYS A 33 -5.01 -21.44 1.21
C LYS A 33 -4.08 -22.12 0.21
N ILE A 34 -3.04 -21.44 -0.26
CA ILE A 34 -2.03 -22.02 -1.17
C ILE A 34 -1.27 -23.13 -0.46
N GLU A 35 -0.81 -22.90 0.77
CA GLU A 35 -0.07 -23.90 1.57
C GLU A 35 -0.91 -25.15 1.83
N LYS A 36 -2.22 -24.97 2.07
CA LYS A 36 -3.16 -26.08 2.28
C LYS A 36 -3.65 -26.71 0.98
N SER A 37 -3.34 -26.15 -0.19
CA SER A 37 -3.80 -26.64 -1.49
C SER A 37 -3.51 -28.13 -1.79
N PRO A 38 -2.42 -28.76 -1.27
CA PRO A 38 -2.21 -30.20 -1.42
C PRO A 38 -3.22 -31.07 -0.65
N TRP A 39 -3.87 -30.52 0.38
CA TRP A 39 -4.81 -31.22 1.26
C TRP A 39 -6.26 -30.77 1.08
N ILE A 40 -6.45 -29.49 0.73
CA ILE A 40 -7.75 -28.85 0.51
C ILE A 40 -7.66 -28.18 -0.87
N PRO A 41 -8.32 -28.74 -1.91
CA PRO A 41 -8.22 -28.22 -3.26
C PRO A 41 -8.49 -26.72 -3.33
N TYR A 42 -7.52 -25.98 -3.85
CA TYR A 42 -7.66 -24.54 -4.10
C TYR A 42 -7.86 -24.31 -5.59
N GLU A 43 -9.12 -24.17 -6.00
CA GLU A 43 -9.50 -24.03 -7.41
C GLU A 43 -8.79 -22.84 -8.09
N PRO A 44 -8.17 -23.02 -9.27
CA PRO A 44 -7.44 -21.96 -9.96
C PRO A 44 -8.26 -20.68 -10.23
N SER A 45 -9.56 -20.82 -10.49
CA SER A 45 -10.47 -19.69 -10.68
C SER A 45 -10.68 -18.88 -9.41
N VAL A 46 -10.77 -19.55 -8.26
CA VAL A 46 -10.89 -18.91 -6.94
C VAL A 46 -9.57 -18.27 -6.53
N MET A 47 -8.44 -18.94 -6.80
CA MET A 47 -7.11 -18.38 -6.60
C MET A 47 -6.89 -17.10 -7.41
N GLN A 48 -7.28 -17.10 -8.69
CA GLN A 48 -7.19 -15.92 -9.55
C GLN A 48 -8.05 -14.77 -9.02
N ALA A 49 -9.28 -15.04 -8.60
CA ALA A 49 -10.16 -14.02 -8.02
C ALA A 49 -9.61 -13.44 -6.70
N ASP A 50 -9.09 -14.29 -5.80
CA ASP A 50 -8.47 -13.84 -4.55
C ASP A 50 -7.24 -12.97 -4.81
N TYR A 51 -6.41 -13.33 -5.81
CA TYR A 51 -5.28 -12.53 -6.26
C TYR A 51 -5.70 -11.16 -6.81
N GLU A 52 -6.71 -11.11 -7.67
CA GLU A 52 -7.21 -9.85 -8.24
C GLU A 52 -7.82 -8.94 -7.17
N ASN A 53 -8.50 -9.51 -6.19
CA ASN A 53 -9.04 -8.79 -5.04
C ASN A 53 -7.94 -8.18 -4.18
N LEU A 54 -6.87 -8.92 -3.89
CA LEU A 54 -5.69 -8.40 -3.18
C LEU A 54 -5.02 -7.27 -3.96
N MET A 55 -4.86 -7.44 -5.27
CA MET A 55 -4.24 -6.43 -6.13
C MET A 55 -5.09 -5.15 -6.21
N THR A 56 -6.41 -5.29 -6.26
CA THR A 56 -7.34 -4.18 -6.25
C THR A 56 -7.28 -3.43 -4.93
N ALA A 57 -7.22 -4.13 -3.79
CA ALA A 57 -7.10 -3.52 -2.48
C ALA A 57 -5.78 -2.74 -2.33
N LEU A 58 -4.66 -3.28 -2.84
CA LEU A 58 -3.37 -2.58 -2.88
C LEU A 58 -3.42 -1.31 -3.75
N LYS A 59 -4.04 -1.36 -4.92
CA LYS A 59 -4.23 -0.17 -5.78
C LYS A 59 -5.10 0.89 -5.12
N ALA A 60 -6.16 0.47 -4.42
CA ALA A 60 -7.04 1.37 -3.69
C ALA A 60 -6.29 2.06 -2.54
N LEU A 61 -5.47 1.32 -1.78
CA LEU A 61 -4.60 1.86 -0.74
C LEU A 61 -3.62 2.91 -1.31
N GLU A 62 -2.99 2.61 -2.45
CA GLU A 62 -2.08 3.55 -3.11
C GLU A 62 -2.80 4.82 -3.56
N THR A 63 -3.99 4.67 -4.14
CA THR A 63 -4.82 5.80 -4.59
C THR A 63 -5.22 6.67 -3.40
N HIS A 64 -5.60 6.06 -2.28
CA HIS A 64 -5.98 6.77 -1.07
C HIS A 64 -4.77 7.50 -0.45
N ALA A 65 -3.59 6.86 -0.40
CA ALA A 65 -2.37 7.50 0.09
C ALA A 65 -1.96 8.72 -0.75
N LYS A 66 -2.16 8.67 -2.08
CA LYS A 66 -1.95 9.81 -2.99
C LYS A 66 -2.97 10.92 -2.73
N ALA A 67 -4.25 10.57 -2.62
CA ALA A 67 -5.33 11.52 -2.36
C ALA A 67 -5.15 12.26 -1.02
N CYS A 68 -4.59 11.57 -0.01
CA CYS A 68 -4.27 12.17 1.29
C CYS A 68 -2.97 13.01 1.30
N GLY A 69 -2.26 13.17 0.18
CA GLY A 69 -1.03 13.96 0.12
C GLY A 69 0.15 13.36 0.91
N LEU A 70 0.08 12.08 1.28
CA LEU A 70 1.13 11.40 2.06
C LEU A 70 2.30 10.94 1.18
N LEU A 71 2.05 10.72 -0.11
CA LEU A 71 3.08 10.52 -1.13
C LEU A 71 3.54 11.90 -1.65
N SER A 72 4.65 12.43 -1.10
CA SER A 72 5.38 13.49 -1.81
C SER A 72 5.97 12.87 -3.07
N ILE A 73 5.54 13.35 -4.22
CA ILE A 73 6.04 13.00 -5.54
C ILE A 73 7.57 13.06 -5.53
N THR A 74 8.22 11.90 -5.57
CA THR A 74 9.59 11.78 -6.06
C THR A 74 9.50 11.36 -7.52
N GLY A 75 9.80 12.30 -8.42
CA GLY A 75 9.90 12.05 -9.86
C GLY A 75 9.36 13.19 -10.71
N SER A 76 10.23 14.16 -10.99
CA SER A 76 10.19 15.17 -12.05
C SER A 76 9.21 14.93 -13.22
N SER A 77 8.25 15.84 -13.39
CA SER A 77 7.85 16.34 -14.71
C SER A 77 7.72 17.85 -14.62
N THR A 78 8.70 18.51 -15.23
CA THR A 78 8.63 19.88 -15.70
C THR A 78 7.35 20.06 -16.51
N GLU A 79 6.43 20.90 -16.05
CA GLU A 79 5.68 21.85 -16.89
C GLU A 79 4.75 22.69 -15.99
N GLU A 80 4.79 23.99 -16.26
CA GLU A 80 4.16 25.08 -15.54
C GLU A 80 2.64 24.97 -15.56
N THR A 81 1.97 25.16 -14.41
CA THR A 81 0.98 26.24 -14.21
C THR A 81 0.40 26.24 -12.79
N ASP A 82 0.72 27.29 -12.06
CA ASP A 82 -0.19 28.02 -11.15
C ASP A 82 -0.93 27.27 -10.00
N ALA A 83 -0.24 26.35 -9.30
CA ALA A 83 -0.73 25.76 -8.04
C ALA A 83 0.30 25.80 -6.88
N ALA A 84 1.36 26.61 -7.03
CA ALA A 84 2.55 26.58 -6.17
C ALA A 84 2.35 27.13 -4.74
N THR A 85 1.25 27.82 -4.44
CA THR A 85 1.03 28.44 -3.12
C THR A 85 0.39 27.53 -2.06
N ALA A 86 -0.21 26.40 -2.45
CA ALA A 86 -0.77 25.43 -1.50
C ALA A 86 0.15 24.22 -1.23
N GLN A 87 1.10 23.94 -2.12
CA GLN A 87 1.92 22.72 -2.08
C GLN A 87 3.13 22.81 -1.14
N GLY A 88 3.65 24.01 -0.87
CA GLY A 88 4.79 24.22 0.05
C GLY A 88 4.42 24.19 1.54
N ARG A 89 3.14 24.29 1.89
CA ARG A 89 2.71 24.45 3.28
C ARG A 89 2.55 23.12 4.04
N ASN A 90 2.41 22.00 3.32
CA ASN A 90 2.30 20.66 3.91
C ASN A 90 3.67 20.03 4.27
N LEU A 91 4.75 20.47 3.61
CA LEU A 91 6.10 19.97 3.86
C LEU A 91 6.66 20.46 5.22
N ALA A 92 6.26 21.67 5.64
CA ALA A 92 6.73 22.31 6.88
C ALA A 92 6.19 21.68 8.17
N THR A 93 5.21 20.76 8.07
CA THR A 93 4.55 20.09 9.22
C THR A 93 4.82 18.59 9.31
N ARG A 94 5.78 18.05 8.55
CA ARG A 94 6.23 16.66 8.73
C ARG A 94 7.25 16.60 9.88
N THR A 95 6.90 15.95 10.98
CA THR A 95 7.87 15.61 12.01
C THR A 95 8.79 14.48 11.51
N GLN A 96 10.05 14.47 11.92
CA GLN A 96 11.05 13.50 11.46
C GLN A 96 10.60 12.04 11.65
N GLU A 97 9.82 11.77 12.71
CA GLU A 97 9.20 10.47 13.02
C GLU A 97 8.15 10.04 11.98
N THR A 98 7.34 10.97 11.44
CA THR A 98 6.33 10.64 10.42
C THR A 98 6.99 10.29 9.09
N THR A 99 8.07 10.98 8.73
CA THR A 99 8.84 10.65 7.53
C THR A 99 9.49 9.27 7.64
N GLN A 100 10.13 8.95 8.79
CA GLN A 100 10.73 7.63 9.01
C GLN A 100 9.70 6.49 9.02
N ALA A 101 8.51 6.71 9.59
CA ALA A 101 7.44 5.72 9.59
C ALA A 101 6.92 5.46 8.15
N VAL A 102 6.83 6.50 7.33
CA VAL A 102 6.45 6.40 5.92
C VAL A 102 7.52 5.65 5.12
N ASP A 103 8.80 5.94 5.33
CA ASP A 103 9.89 5.24 4.66
C ASP A 103 9.91 3.75 5.01
N THR A 104 9.73 3.42 6.29
CA THR A 104 9.65 2.02 6.78
C THR A 104 8.46 1.30 6.16
N PHE A 105 7.30 1.96 6.08
CA PHE A 105 6.10 1.41 5.45
C PHE A 105 6.33 1.07 3.98
N PHE A 106 7.01 1.95 3.23
CA PHE A 106 7.29 1.72 1.81
C PHE A 106 8.37 0.65 1.57
N GLN A 107 9.35 0.53 2.47
CA GLN A 107 10.30 -0.59 2.43
C GLN A 107 9.59 -1.93 2.62
N GLU A 108 8.69 -2.02 3.60
CA GLU A 108 7.90 -3.24 3.83
C GLU A 108 6.95 -3.55 2.66
N LYS A 109 6.31 -2.53 2.06
CA LYS A 109 5.51 -2.70 0.84
C LYS A 109 6.34 -3.34 -0.28
N ASN A 110 7.55 -2.82 -0.51
CA ASN A 110 8.42 -3.32 -1.58
C ASN A 110 8.90 -4.75 -1.31
N ARG A 111 9.24 -5.05 -0.05
CA ARG A 111 9.58 -6.42 0.39
C ARG A 111 8.43 -7.39 0.12
N LEU A 112 7.20 -7.04 0.52
CA LEU A 112 6.02 -7.87 0.33
C LEU A 112 5.74 -8.11 -1.16
N LEU A 113 5.84 -7.07 -1.98
CA LEU A 113 5.60 -7.12 -3.42
C LEU A 113 6.64 -7.99 -4.15
N MET A 114 7.90 -7.96 -3.71
CA MET A 114 8.95 -8.82 -4.25
C MET A 114 8.71 -10.29 -3.89
N ASN A 115 8.31 -10.57 -2.65
CA ASN A 115 7.99 -11.93 -2.19
C ASN A 115 6.77 -12.52 -2.91
N ILE A 116 5.71 -11.72 -3.10
CA ILE A 116 4.51 -12.16 -3.85
C ILE A 116 4.88 -12.52 -5.29
N ARG A 117 5.66 -11.66 -5.97
CA ARG A 117 6.10 -11.92 -7.35
C ARG A 117 6.99 -13.16 -7.44
N ALA A 118 7.89 -13.35 -6.47
CA ALA A 118 8.73 -14.53 -6.41
C ALA A 118 7.87 -15.80 -6.27
N ALA A 119 6.94 -15.83 -5.32
CA ALA A 119 6.07 -16.99 -5.08
C ALA A 119 5.23 -17.39 -6.30
N VAL A 120 4.71 -16.43 -7.05
CA VAL A 120 3.95 -16.66 -8.29
C VAL A 120 4.83 -17.24 -9.40
N ASN A 121 6.09 -16.82 -9.49
CA ASN A 121 7.02 -17.35 -10.48
C ASN A 121 7.50 -18.76 -10.11
N THR A 122 7.69 -19.08 -8.84
CA THR A 122 8.05 -20.45 -8.41
C THR A 122 6.93 -21.46 -8.66
N THR A 123 5.67 -21.05 -8.50
CA THR A 123 4.50 -21.90 -8.81
C THR A 123 4.30 -22.13 -10.30
N ARG A 124 4.66 -21.16 -11.16
CA ARG A 124 4.61 -21.32 -12.63
C ARG A 124 5.68 -22.23 -13.23
N HIS A 125 6.80 -22.46 -12.54
CA HIS A 125 7.87 -23.35 -13.01
C HIS A 125 7.78 -24.78 -12.47
N SER A 126 6.85 -25.05 -11.55
CA SER A 126 6.60 -26.37 -10.96
C SER A 126 5.36 -27.08 -11.53
N SER A 127 4.75 -26.50 -12.58
CA SER A 127 3.70 -27.09 -13.43
C SER A 127 4.27 -27.48 -14.78
#